data_AF-A0A7V9AZC3-F1
#
_entry.id   AF-A0A7V9AZC3-F1
#
_cell.length_a   1.000
_cell.length_b   1.000
_cell.length_c   1.000
_cell.angle_alpha   90.00
_cell.angle_beta   90.00
_cell.angle_gamma   90.00
#
_symmetry.space_group_name_H-M   'P 1'
#
loop_
_entity.id
_entity.type
_entity.pdbx_description
1 polymer ?
#
loop_
_entity_poly.entity_id
_entity_poly.type
_entity_poly.pdbx_seq_one_letter_code
_entity_poly.pdbx_strand_id
1 'polypeptide(L)'
;MSWLRFWKRDDEQTAGQPGGTVTLPADRPLPPHLAAARQRAQDNRAGVAETPDGGARRLAELERRRQAALFEVEQGELASTADNPWEQRIALLTEALATVNDDLERLDAAPPEPFAALHETPITDIVVSSGQPPSVGFTVGDQRFQYDEEVDWAERGHQVAMGELRRLAGDPARLVPTTISAELVESLTVHLTDSLFVFASDLRDRQLDAEPFPDRPTLADLGRPCAVCGGWRDWRGRCQACARRNAERGQLKREADRLLDERAGEVEERHRLVERMPIARRRLADIETQLDALETARA
;
A
#
# COMPACT_ATOMS: atom_id res chain seq x y z
N MET A 1 -9.79 -13.15 5.78
CA MET A 1 -9.37 -13.07 7.18
C MET A 1 -9.61 -11.65 7.65
N SER A 2 -10.61 -11.45 8.52
CA SER A 2 -11.23 -10.16 8.85
C SER A 2 -10.90 -9.78 10.30
N TRP A 3 -10.43 -8.54 10.49
CA TRP A 3 -9.88 -7.98 11.74
C TRP A 3 -10.93 -7.51 12.77
N LEU A 4 -12.17 -8.02 12.72
CA LEU A 4 -13.31 -7.51 13.51
C LEU A 4 -13.72 -8.40 14.72
N ARG A 5 -12.79 -9.11 15.37
CA ARG A 5 -13.11 -10.01 16.50
C ARG A 5 -12.28 -9.79 17.78
N PHE A 6 -11.92 -8.56 18.13
CA PHE A 6 -11.10 -8.30 19.32
C PHE A 6 -11.83 -7.70 20.54
N TRP A 7 -13.09 -7.26 20.42
CA TRP A 7 -13.81 -6.64 21.55
C TRP A 7 -15.15 -7.32 21.87
N LYS A 8 -15.11 -8.51 22.49
CA LYS A 8 -16.29 -9.09 23.17
C LYS A 8 -15.92 -10.19 24.17
N ARG A 9 -15.70 -9.79 25.43
CA ARG A 9 -15.60 -10.55 26.72
C ARG A 9 -14.56 -9.81 27.58
N ASP A 10 -14.81 -9.33 28.79
CA ASP A 10 -15.58 -9.91 29.88
C ASP A 10 -16.29 -8.82 30.70
N ASP A 11 -17.61 -8.96 30.85
CA ASP A 11 -18.34 -8.60 32.05
C ASP A 11 -19.26 -9.80 32.30
N GLU A 12 -18.96 -10.60 33.34
CA GLU A 12 -19.95 -11.30 34.18
C GLU A 12 -19.26 -12.25 35.17
N GLN A 13 -19.19 -11.80 36.43
CA GLN A 13 -19.62 -12.49 37.66
C GLN A 13 -18.92 -11.76 38.81
N THR A 14 -19.63 -11.04 39.68
CA THR A 14 -20.39 -11.70 40.74
C THR A 14 -21.50 -10.79 41.27
N ALA A 15 -22.72 -11.32 41.34
CA ALA A 15 -23.82 -10.76 42.09
C ALA A 15 -23.58 -10.89 43.60
N GLY A 16 -24.08 -9.92 44.37
CA GLY A 16 -24.16 -10.02 45.84
C GLY A 16 -24.40 -8.69 46.54
N GLN A 17 -25.66 -8.24 46.61
CA GLN A 17 -26.12 -7.33 47.67
C GLN A 17 -26.35 -8.14 48.95
N PRO A 18 -26.09 -7.59 50.14
CA PRO A 18 -27.15 -6.83 50.80
C PRO A 18 -26.68 -5.58 51.54
N GLY A 19 -27.65 -4.80 52.02
CA GLY A 19 -27.52 -3.46 52.56
C GLY A 19 -26.53 -3.29 53.73
N GLY A 20 -26.03 -2.06 53.80
CA GLY A 20 -25.27 -1.54 54.92
C GLY A 20 -25.04 -0.06 54.69
N THR A 21 -25.76 0.77 55.44
CA THR A 21 -25.46 2.20 55.59
C THR A 21 -24.05 2.31 56.16
N VAL A 22 -23.04 2.52 55.32
CA VAL A 22 -21.70 2.85 55.77
C VAL A 22 -21.62 4.37 55.87
N THR A 23 -21.97 4.86 57.06
CA THR A 23 -21.45 6.13 57.56
C THR A 23 -19.93 6.06 57.48
N LEU A 24 -19.31 6.79 56.55
CA LEU A 24 -17.86 6.92 56.51
C LEU A 24 -17.40 7.57 57.82
N PRO A 25 -16.56 6.92 58.64
CA PRO A 25 -15.95 7.60 59.78
C PRO A 25 -14.98 8.65 59.23
N ALA A 26 -15.18 9.90 59.63
CA ALA A 26 -14.42 11.07 59.17
C ALA A 26 -12.96 11.12 59.65
N ASP A 27 -12.46 10.11 60.36
CA ASP A 27 -11.12 10.13 60.96
C ASP A 27 -10.37 8.81 60.75
N ARG A 28 -9.99 8.52 59.49
CA ARG A 28 -8.90 7.58 59.24
C ARG A 28 -7.64 8.37 58.92
N PRO A 29 -6.59 8.34 59.78
CA PRO A 29 -5.35 9.03 59.48
C PRO A 29 -4.77 8.49 58.17
N LEU A 30 -4.44 9.40 57.25
CA LEU A 30 -3.85 9.04 55.96
C LEU A 30 -2.59 8.19 56.20
N PRO A 31 -2.34 7.16 55.37
CA PRO A 31 -1.07 6.44 55.38
C PRO A 31 0.11 7.43 55.32
N PRO A 32 1.20 7.20 56.08
CA PRO A 32 2.24 8.21 56.30
C PRO A 32 2.88 8.75 55.00
N HIS A 33 2.91 7.94 53.94
CA HIS A 33 3.40 8.35 52.62
C HIS A 33 2.45 9.31 51.88
N LEU A 34 1.13 9.18 52.07
CA LEU A 34 0.12 10.10 51.51
C LEU A 34 -0.05 11.36 52.37
N ALA A 35 0.07 11.24 53.69
CA ALA A 35 0.13 12.40 54.58
C ALA A 35 1.34 13.27 54.26
N ALA A 36 2.53 12.68 54.13
CA ALA A 36 3.75 13.40 53.74
C ALA A 36 3.68 13.99 52.32
N ALA A 37 3.02 13.33 51.37
CA ALA A 37 2.81 13.88 50.03
C ALA A 37 1.84 15.09 50.04
N ARG A 38 0.77 15.02 50.84
CA ARG A 38 -0.17 16.13 51.03
C ARG A 38 0.46 17.30 51.76
N GLN A 39 1.29 17.02 52.77
CA GLN A 39 2.04 18.02 53.51
C GLN A 39 3.11 18.67 52.63
N ARG A 40 3.87 17.90 51.83
CA ARG A 40 4.76 18.48 50.80
C ARG A 40 4.02 19.30 49.75
N ALA A 41 2.82 18.91 49.35
CA ALA A 41 2.00 19.69 48.42
C ALA A 41 1.43 20.98 49.05
N GLN A 42 1.17 20.97 50.36
CA GLN A 42 0.74 22.13 51.14
C GLN A 42 1.92 23.06 51.48
N ASP A 43 3.08 22.51 51.83
CA ASP A 43 4.32 23.25 52.11
C ASP A 43 4.89 23.86 50.82
N ASN A 44 4.79 23.19 49.67
CA ASN A 44 5.08 23.77 48.36
C ASN A 44 4.08 24.87 47.96
N ARG A 45 2.84 24.86 48.49
CA ARG A 45 1.84 25.92 48.30
C ARG A 45 2.02 27.09 49.26
N ALA A 46 2.54 26.85 50.46
CA ALA A 46 2.69 27.86 51.51
C ALA A 46 4.09 28.50 51.55
N GLY A 47 5.10 27.87 50.94
CA GLY A 47 6.52 28.24 51.09
C GLY A 47 7.18 28.95 49.90
N VAL A 48 6.46 29.23 48.80
CA VAL A 48 7.00 30.09 47.74
C VAL A 48 6.46 31.50 47.98
N ALA A 49 7.26 32.34 48.65
CA ALA A 49 7.12 33.78 48.40
C ALA A 49 7.23 33.94 46.88
N GLU A 50 6.13 34.33 46.22
CA GLU A 50 6.10 34.55 44.78
C GLU A 50 7.22 35.52 44.44
N THR A 51 8.33 34.99 43.94
CA THR A 51 9.35 35.83 43.35
C THR A 51 8.67 36.50 42.14
N PRO A 52 8.93 37.78 41.86
CA PRO A 52 8.34 38.48 40.71
C PRO A 52 8.49 37.70 39.39
N ASP A 53 9.59 36.96 39.27
CA ASP A 53 9.93 36.06 38.14
C ASP A 53 9.06 34.79 38.10
N GLY A 54 8.63 34.25 39.26
CA GLY A 54 7.72 33.10 39.34
C GLY A 54 6.29 33.43 38.88
N GLY A 55 5.76 34.58 39.29
CA GLY A 55 4.45 35.06 38.85
C GLY A 55 4.41 35.38 37.35
N ALA A 56 5.47 35.99 36.82
CA ALA A 56 5.59 36.27 35.38
C ALA A 56 5.64 34.99 34.53
N ARG A 57 6.40 33.97 34.97
CA ARG A 57 6.45 32.66 34.29
C ARG A 57 5.11 31.93 34.34
N ARG A 58 4.41 31.99 35.47
CA ARG A 58 3.09 31.38 35.63
C ARG A 58 2.05 32.03 34.73
N LEU A 59 2.05 33.35 34.63
CA LEU A 59 1.19 34.10 33.71
C LEU A 59 1.45 33.68 32.26
N ALA A 60 2.70 33.73 31.81
CA ALA A 60 3.06 33.36 30.43
C ALA A 60 2.69 31.91 30.08
N GLU A 61 2.78 30.98 31.03
CA GLU A 61 2.34 29.60 30.85
C GLU A 61 0.81 29.49 30.70
N LEU A 62 0.04 30.22 31.52
CA LEU A 62 -1.42 30.24 31.42
C LEU A 62 -1.87 30.89 30.11
N GLU A 63 -1.20 31.94 29.64
CA GLU A 63 -1.48 32.58 28.34
C GLU A 63 -1.24 31.61 27.18
N ARG A 64 -0.12 30.87 27.17
CA ARG A 64 0.14 29.83 26.15
C ARG A 64 -0.94 28.76 26.16
N ARG A 65 -1.32 28.29 27.35
CA ARG A 65 -2.38 27.28 27.51
C ARG A 65 -3.74 27.81 27.08
N ARG A 66 -4.03 29.10 27.31
CA ARG A 66 -5.24 29.78 26.83
C ARG A 66 -5.29 29.79 25.30
N GLN A 67 -4.20 30.19 24.65
CA GLN A 67 -4.09 30.20 23.19
C GLN A 67 -4.29 28.79 22.59
N ALA A 68 -3.67 27.78 23.18
CA ALA A 68 -3.86 26.39 22.75
C ALA A 68 -5.32 25.92 22.91
N ALA A 69 -5.97 26.25 24.04
CA ALA A 69 -7.37 25.89 24.27
C ALA A 69 -8.32 26.63 23.32
N LEU A 70 -8.08 27.92 23.04
CA LEU A 70 -8.83 28.69 22.05
C LEU A 70 -8.71 28.06 20.67
N PHE A 71 -7.49 27.72 20.23
CA PHE A 71 -7.28 27.04 18.97
C PHE A 71 -8.04 25.70 18.88
N GLU A 72 -8.01 24.88 19.93
CA GLU A 72 -8.80 23.63 19.96
C GLU A 72 -10.31 23.88 19.84
N VAL A 73 -10.83 24.94 20.47
CA VAL A 73 -12.26 25.32 20.35
C VAL A 73 -12.57 25.78 18.92
N GLU A 74 -11.76 26.67 18.34
CA GLU A 74 -11.93 27.16 16.97
C GLU A 74 -11.91 26.02 15.95
N GLN A 75 -10.98 25.07 16.08
CA GLN A 75 -10.92 23.89 15.21
C GLN A 75 -12.15 22.99 15.37
N GLY A 76 -12.62 22.77 16.61
CA GLY A 76 -13.83 21.98 16.86
C GLY A 76 -15.09 22.65 16.32
N GLU A 77 -15.18 23.98 16.40
CA GLU A 77 -16.28 24.76 15.82
C GLU A 77 -16.26 24.70 14.30
N LEU A 78 -15.09 24.90 13.68
CA LEU A 78 -14.92 24.75 12.24
C LEU A 78 -15.26 23.34 11.77
N ALA A 79 -14.81 22.30 12.48
CA ALA A 79 -15.15 20.91 12.16
C ALA A 79 -16.64 20.58 12.31
N SER A 80 -17.39 21.40 13.06
CA SER A 80 -18.84 21.25 13.27
C SER A 80 -19.68 21.96 12.21
N THR A 81 -19.10 22.88 11.42
CA THR A 81 -19.85 23.57 10.35
C THR A 81 -20.11 22.63 9.18
N ALA A 82 -21.22 22.82 8.47
CA ALA A 82 -21.56 21.98 7.32
C ALA A 82 -20.59 22.17 6.13
N ASP A 83 -20.08 23.38 5.95
CA ASP A 83 -19.02 23.70 5.00
C ASP A 83 -17.72 23.89 5.77
N ASN A 84 -16.87 22.87 5.77
CA ASN A 84 -15.59 22.86 6.46
C ASN A 84 -14.51 22.16 5.61
N PRO A 85 -13.21 22.38 5.90
CA PRO A 85 -12.13 21.81 5.09
C PRO A 85 -12.10 20.27 5.03
N TRP A 86 -12.47 19.58 6.11
CA TRP A 86 -12.52 18.12 6.15
C TRP A 86 -13.62 17.58 5.23
N GLU A 87 -14.82 18.16 5.26
CA GLU A 87 -15.91 17.80 4.34
C GLU A 87 -15.54 18.05 2.88
N GLN A 88 -14.90 19.18 2.58
CA GLN A 88 -14.41 19.48 1.23
C GLN A 88 -13.38 18.42 0.77
N ARG A 89 -12.45 18.03 1.66
CA ARG A 89 -11.47 16.99 1.34
C ARG A 89 -12.09 15.61 1.20
N ILE A 90 -13.05 15.25 2.05
CA ILE A 90 -13.83 14.01 1.94
C ILE A 90 -14.57 13.94 0.60
N ALA A 91 -15.15 15.06 0.15
CA ALA A 91 -15.81 15.13 -1.15
C ALA A 91 -14.83 14.87 -2.29
N LEU A 92 -13.67 15.53 -2.30
CA LEU A 92 -12.61 15.31 -3.30
C LEU A 92 -12.10 13.87 -3.32
N LEU A 93 -11.88 13.27 -2.15
CA LEU A 93 -11.47 11.86 -2.04
C LEU A 93 -12.57 10.92 -2.55
N THR A 94 -13.84 11.27 -2.34
CA THR A 94 -14.98 10.50 -2.84
C THR A 94 -15.08 10.56 -4.37
N GLU A 95 -14.84 11.72 -4.97
CA GLU A 95 -14.77 11.89 -6.43
C GLU A 95 -13.59 11.11 -7.05
N ALA A 96 -12.42 11.17 -6.40
CA ALA A 96 -11.26 10.39 -6.82
C ALA A 96 -11.53 8.88 -6.76
N LEU A 97 -12.16 8.41 -5.68
CA LEU A 97 -12.59 7.01 -5.55
C LEU A 97 -13.56 6.59 -6.66
N ALA A 98 -14.53 7.44 -7.01
CA ALA A 98 -15.44 7.17 -8.12
C ALA A 98 -14.68 6.98 -9.44
N THR A 99 -13.71 7.85 -9.73
CA THR A 99 -12.86 7.75 -10.93
C THR A 99 -12.10 6.42 -10.98
N VAL A 100 -11.50 5.99 -9.86
CA VAL A 100 -10.78 4.71 -9.79
C VAL A 100 -11.71 3.51 -10.00
N ASN A 101 -12.94 3.59 -9.47
CA ASN A 101 -13.94 2.54 -9.68
C ASN A 101 -14.40 2.47 -11.15
N ASP A 102 -14.63 3.61 -11.80
CA ASP A 102 -14.97 3.66 -13.22
C ASP A 102 -13.84 3.07 -14.09
N ASP A 103 -12.57 3.30 -13.71
CA ASP A 103 -11.42 2.71 -14.39
C ASP A 103 -11.34 1.19 -14.19
N LEU A 104 -11.66 0.68 -12.98
CA LEU A 104 -11.77 -0.75 -12.72
C LEU A 104 -12.88 -1.39 -13.56
N GLU A 105 -14.05 -0.75 -13.64
CA GLU A 105 -15.16 -1.23 -14.46
C GLU A 105 -14.79 -1.24 -15.95
N ARG A 106 -14.11 -0.19 -16.43
CA ARG A 106 -13.63 -0.11 -17.83
C ARG A 106 -12.62 -1.21 -18.13
N LEU A 107 -11.72 -1.51 -17.20
CA LEU A 107 -10.74 -2.59 -17.33
C LEU A 107 -11.42 -3.97 -17.38
N ASP A 108 -12.50 -4.16 -16.62
CA ASP A 108 -13.28 -5.40 -16.58
C ASP A 108 -14.15 -5.61 -17.82
N ALA A 109 -14.68 -4.52 -18.37
CA ALA A 109 -15.47 -4.52 -19.60
C ALA A 109 -14.58 -4.46 -20.87
N ALA A 110 -13.25 -4.45 -20.73
CA ALA A 110 -12.34 -4.34 -21.86
C ALA A 110 -12.57 -5.48 -22.87
N PRO A 111 -12.62 -5.18 -24.18
CA PRO A 111 -12.85 -6.21 -25.19
C PRO A 111 -11.74 -7.27 -25.17
N PRO A 112 -12.01 -8.45 -25.74
CA PRO A 112 -10.97 -9.43 -25.98
C PRO A 112 -9.79 -8.81 -26.75
N GLU A 113 -8.59 -9.20 -26.38
CA GLU A 113 -7.39 -8.87 -27.14
C GLU A 113 -7.51 -9.44 -28.55
N PRO A 114 -7.05 -8.68 -29.57
CA PRO A 114 -7.08 -9.17 -30.92
C PRO A 114 -6.10 -10.35 -31.08
N PHE A 115 -6.47 -11.31 -31.92
CA PHE A 115 -5.76 -12.57 -32.05
C PHE A 115 -5.62 -12.96 -33.53
N ALA A 116 -4.45 -13.48 -33.87
CA ALA A 116 -4.18 -14.13 -35.13
C ALA A 116 -3.54 -15.50 -34.86
N ALA A 117 -4.10 -16.55 -35.45
CA ALA A 117 -3.55 -17.88 -35.33
C ALA A 117 -2.21 -17.98 -36.06
N LEU A 118 -1.24 -18.61 -35.41
CA LEU A 118 0.05 -18.94 -35.99
C LEU A 118 -0.02 -20.27 -36.74
N HIS A 119 0.81 -20.44 -37.76
CA HIS A 119 0.90 -21.69 -38.52
C HIS A 119 1.60 -22.79 -37.72
N GLU A 120 1.29 -24.05 -38.00
CA GLU A 120 1.93 -25.23 -37.38
C GLU A 120 3.32 -25.53 -37.98
N THR A 121 4.08 -24.49 -38.37
CA THR A 121 5.43 -24.65 -38.91
C THR A 121 6.33 -25.32 -37.87
N PRO A 122 6.96 -26.47 -38.18
CA PRO A 122 7.83 -27.15 -37.23
C PRO A 122 9.03 -26.30 -36.80
N ILE A 123 9.40 -26.43 -35.53
CA ILE A 123 10.66 -25.92 -34.99
C ILE A 123 11.67 -27.07 -35.01
N THR A 124 12.76 -26.91 -35.77
CA THR A 124 13.74 -27.96 -36.05
C THR A 124 15.16 -27.53 -35.65
N ASP A 125 16.12 -28.44 -35.84
CA ASP A 125 17.55 -28.18 -35.65
C ASP A 125 17.89 -27.57 -34.28
N ILE A 126 17.20 -28.06 -33.25
CA ILE A 126 17.41 -27.61 -31.87
C ILE A 126 18.80 -28.05 -31.42
N VAL A 127 19.64 -27.08 -31.06
CA VAL A 127 20.99 -27.29 -30.55
C VAL A 127 21.18 -26.43 -29.32
N VAL A 128 21.58 -27.04 -28.21
CA VAL A 128 22.02 -26.33 -27.01
C VAL A 128 23.46 -26.74 -26.72
N SER A 129 24.36 -25.77 -26.64
CA SER A 129 25.77 -26.05 -26.34
C SER A 129 25.97 -26.30 -24.85
N SER A 130 26.86 -27.25 -24.54
CA SER A 130 27.29 -27.56 -23.17
C SER A 130 28.45 -26.67 -22.70
N GLY A 131 28.87 -25.70 -23.51
CA GLY A 131 29.92 -24.75 -23.16
C GLY A 131 29.43 -23.74 -22.14
N GLN A 132 30.35 -23.11 -21.41
CA GLN A 132 30.05 -21.94 -20.58
C GLN A 132 30.70 -20.72 -21.26
N PRO A 133 29.93 -19.71 -21.71
CA PRO A 133 28.47 -19.59 -21.63
C PRO A 133 27.70 -20.55 -22.59
N PRO A 134 26.49 -21.00 -22.21
CA PRO A 134 25.65 -21.80 -23.09
C PRO A 134 25.12 -20.96 -24.26
N SER A 135 24.91 -21.64 -25.37
CA SER A 135 24.27 -21.08 -26.57
C SER A 135 23.14 -22.00 -27.02
N VAL A 136 22.04 -21.39 -27.48
CA VAL A 136 20.82 -22.05 -27.90
C VAL A 136 20.51 -21.64 -29.33
N GLY A 137 20.34 -22.61 -30.22
CA GLY A 137 19.97 -22.39 -31.61
C GLY A 137 18.83 -23.31 -32.05
N PHE A 138 17.98 -22.82 -32.93
CA PHE A 138 16.90 -23.59 -33.56
C PHE A 138 16.42 -22.90 -34.84
N THR A 139 15.67 -23.63 -35.66
CA THR A 139 15.11 -23.15 -36.94
C THR A 139 13.59 -23.14 -36.87
N VAL A 140 12.95 -22.09 -37.38
CA VAL A 140 11.50 -22.01 -37.58
C VAL A 140 11.24 -21.57 -39.03
N GLY A 141 10.72 -22.48 -39.86
CA GLY A 141 10.55 -22.20 -41.29
C GLY A 141 11.91 -21.91 -41.97
N ASP A 142 12.07 -20.71 -42.52
CA ASP A 142 13.32 -20.24 -43.15
C ASP A 142 14.21 -19.41 -42.19
N GLN A 143 13.77 -19.20 -40.96
CA GLN A 143 14.48 -18.38 -39.98
C GLN A 143 15.29 -19.23 -39.01
N ARG A 144 16.58 -18.92 -38.88
CA ARG A 144 17.46 -19.50 -37.86
C ARG A 144 17.62 -18.52 -36.71
N PHE A 145 17.26 -18.97 -35.51
CA PHE A 145 17.42 -18.22 -34.28
C PHE A 145 18.66 -18.68 -33.53
N GLN A 146 19.38 -17.73 -32.93
CA GLN A 146 20.54 -17.97 -32.09
C GLN A 146 20.44 -17.07 -30.86
N TYR A 147 20.59 -17.66 -29.69
CA TYR A 147 20.64 -17.01 -28.39
C TYR A 147 21.90 -17.43 -27.66
N ASP A 148 22.66 -16.47 -27.16
CA ASP A 148 23.86 -16.74 -26.37
C ASP A 148 23.73 -16.09 -25.01
N GLU A 149 24.27 -16.72 -23.97
CA GLU A 149 24.36 -16.12 -22.64
C GLU A 149 25.52 -15.12 -22.60
N GLU A 150 25.22 -13.87 -22.24
CA GLU A 150 26.25 -12.83 -22.11
C GLU A 150 27.00 -13.04 -20.79
N VAL A 151 28.32 -13.20 -20.84
CA VAL A 151 29.15 -13.27 -19.63
C VAL A 151 29.32 -11.87 -19.08
N ASP A 152 28.51 -11.51 -18.08
CA ASP A 152 28.68 -10.26 -17.35
C ASP A 152 29.89 -10.39 -16.42
N TRP A 153 31.06 -10.00 -16.92
CA TRP A 153 32.26 -9.82 -16.10
C TRP A 153 32.06 -8.58 -15.23
N ALA A 154 31.23 -8.67 -14.20
CA ALA A 154 31.16 -7.63 -13.19
C ALA A 154 32.54 -7.55 -12.49
N GLU A 155 33.26 -6.45 -12.73
CA GLU A 155 34.58 -6.09 -12.18
C GLU A 155 34.64 -5.94 -10.63
N ARG A 156 33.81 -6.65 -9.87
CA ARG A 156 33.76 -6.58 -8.40
C ARG A 156 33.46 -7.94 -7.77
N GLY A 157 34.47 -8.82 -7.74
CA GLY A 157 34.59 -9.84 -6.71
C GLY A 157 33.67 -11.06 -6.83
N HIS A 158 34.22 -12.12 -7.42
CA HIS A 158 34.00 -13.55 -7.10
C HIS A 158 32.60 -14.19 -7.25
N GLN A 159 31.58 -13.51 -7.74
CA GLN A 159 30.35 -14.18 -8.18
C GLN A 159 30.12 -13.95 -9.68
N VAL A 160 30.37 -14.99 -10.47
CA VAL A 160 29.85 -15.07 -11.84
C VAL A 160 28.35 -15.34 -11.70
N ALA A 161 27.53 -14.31 -11.86
CA ALA A 161 26.11 -14.51 -12.08
C ALA A 161 25.94 -15.10 -13.49
N MET A 162 25.14 -16.15 -13.63
CA MET A 162 24.71 -16.60 -14.96
C MET A 162 23.97 -15.46 -15.64
N GLY A 163 24.37 -15.14 -16.87
CA GLY A 163 23.80 -14.07 -17.66
C GLY A 163 22.41 -14.41 -18.17
N GLU A 164 21.68 -13.37 -18.59
CA GLU A 164 20.46 -13.56 -19.37
C GLU A 164 20.82 -13.95 -20.81
N LEU A 165 20.01 -14.81 -21.44
CA LEU A 165 20.17 -15.10 -22.86
C LEU A 165 19.90 -13.84 -23.69
N ARG A 166 20.66 -13.64 -24.76
CA ARG A 166 20.45 -12.55 -25.70
C ARG A 166 20.36 -13.08 -27.12
N ARG A 167 19.36 -12.61 -27.87
CA ARG A 167 19.20 -12.97 -29.29
C ARG A 167 20.34 -12.36 -30.11
N LEU A 168 21.11 -13.20 -30.78
CA LEU A 168 22.16 -12.80 -31.72
C LEU A 168 21.73 -12.91 -33.18
N ALA A 169 20.82 -13.84 -33.50
CA ALA A 169 20.32 -14.03 -34.85
C ALA A 169 18.84 -14.42 -34.87
N GLY A 170 18.22 -14.24 -36.04
CA GLY A 170 16.81 -14.49 -36.29
C GLY A 170 15.95 -13.24 -36.08
N ASP A 171 14.97 -13.07 -36.95
CA ASP A 171 14.02 -11.95 -36.91
C ASP A 171 12.59 -12.47 -36.68
N PRO A 172 11.99 -12.24 -35.50
CA PRO A 172 10.62 -12.65 -35.21
C PRO A 172 9.59 -12.05 -36.18
N ALA A 173 9.85 -10.87 -36.75
CA ALA A 173 8.94 -10.24 -37.70
C ALA A 173 8.78 -11.06 -38.99
N ARG A 174 9.80 -11.85 -39.35
CA ARG A 174 9.76 -12.76 -40.51
C ARG A 174 8.84 -13.97 -40.30
N LEU A 175 8.50 -14.27 -39.05
CA LEU A 175 7.56 -15.35 -38.71
C LEU A 175 6.10 -14.90 -38.71
N VAL A 176 5.84 -13.59 -38.81
CA VAL A 176 4.47 -13.05 -38.84
C VAL A 176 3.82 -13.38 -40.18
N PRO A 177 2.65 -14.05 -40.20
CA PRO A 177 1.92 -14.30 -41.44
C PRO A 177 1.60 -13.01 -42.20
N THR A 178 1.83 -13.02 -43.51
CA THR A 178 1.60 -11.86 -44.40
C THR A 178 0.11 -11.52 -44.60
N THR A 179 -0.79 -12.41 -44.16
CA THR A 179 -2.25 -12.25 -44.24
C THR A 179 -2.84 -11.46 -43.07
N ILE A 180 -2.03 -11.11 -42.07
CA ILE A 180 -2.47 -10.40 -40.87
C ILE A 180 -2.58 -8.89 -41.14
N SER A 181 -3.53 -8.22 -40.49
CA SER A 181 -3.69 -6.77 -40.57
C SER A 181 -2.46 -6.03 -40.02
N ALA A 182 -2.13 -4.88 -40.63
CA ALA A 182 -0.98 -4.08 -40.21
C ALA A 182 -1.01 -3.71 -38.71
N GLU A 183 -2.21 -3.52 -38.15
CA GLU A 183 -2.44 -3.21 -36.73
C GLU A 183 -1.95 -4.31 -35.77
N LEU A 184 -1.92 -5.58 -36.23
CA LEU A 184 -1.52 -6.72 -35.40
C LEU A 184 -0.06 -7.14 -35.59
N VAL A 185 0.58 -6.69 -36.67
CA VAL A 185 1.97 -7.09 -36.99
C VAL A 185 2.91 -6.73 -35.84
N GLU A 186 2.82 -5.51 -35.31
CA GLU A 186 3.67 -5.06 -34.20
C GLU A 186 3.43 -5.89 -32.93
N SER A 187 2.16 -6.02 -32.52
CA SER A 187 1.78 -6.76 -31.31
C SER A 187 2.18 -8.24 -31.38
N LEU A 188 2.00 -8.88 -32.54
CA LEU A 188 2.39 -10.27 -32.74
C LEU A 188 3.92 -10.42 -32.81
N THR A 189 4.64 -9.47 -33.40
CA THR A 189 6.12 -9.48 -33.42
C THR A 189 6.70 -9.38 -32.02
N VAL A 190 6.13 -8.50 -31.17
CA VAL A 190 6.51 -8.38 -29.75
C VAL A 190 6.22 -9.70 -29.02
N HIS A 191 5.02 -10.25 -29.19
CA HIS A 191 4.67 -11.53 -28.59
C HIS A 191 5.61 -12.68 -29.01
N LEU A 192 5.90 -12.81 -30.30
CA LEU A 192 6.82 -13.82 -30.82
C LEU A 192 8.24 -13.61 -30.30
N THR A 193 8.70 -12.36 -30.19
CA THR A 193 9.99 -12.04 -29.58
C THR A 193 10.10 -12.60 -28.16
N ASP A 194 9.10 -12.34 -27.33
CA ASP A 194 9.06 -12.82 -25.95
C ASP A 194 8.95 -14.36 -25.90
N SER A 195 8.06 -14.92 -26.72
CA SER A 195 7.79 -16.36 -26.70
C SER A 195 8.98 -17.20 -27.19
N LEU A 196 9.69 -16.72 -28.22
CA LEU A 196 10.93 -17.34 -28.70
C LEU A 196 12.04 -17.26 -27.66
N PHE A 197 12.14 -16.15 -26.93
CA PHE A 197 13.08 -16.02 -25.82
C PHE A 197 12.74 -17.03 -24.71
N VAL A 198 11.47 -17.11 -24.30
CA VAL A 198 11.02 -18.09 -23.29
C VAL A 198 11.29 -19.52 -23.74
N PHE A 199 11.07 -19.84 -25.02
CA PHE A 199 11.42 -21.13 -25.59
C PHE A 199 12.93 -21.41 -25.52
N ALA A 200 13.77 -20.43 -25.88
CA ALA A 200 15.23 -20.57 -25.80
C ALA A 200 15.70 -20.80 -24.35
N SER A 201 15.15 -20.04 -23.39
CA SER A 201 15.41 -20.26 -21.96
C SER A 201 14.98 -21.64 -21.51
N ASP A 202 13.80 -22.11 -21.94
CA ASP A 202 13.30 -23.45 -21.60
C ASP A 202 14.22 -24.57 -22.11
N LEU A 203 14.74 -24.42 -23.34
CA LEU A 203 15.71 -25.38 -23.91
C LEU A 203 17.02 -25.40 -23.13
N ARG A 204 17.54 -24.22 -22.74
CA ARG A 204 18.73 -24.12 -21.89
C ARG A 204 18.49 -24.79 -20.54
N ASP A 205 17.40 -24.45 -19.87
CA ASP A 205 17.06 -24.97 -18.55
C ASP A 205 16.93 -26.50 -18.60
N ARG A 206 16.21 -27.06 -19.59
CA ARG A 206 16.12 -28.52 -19.81
C ARG A 206 17.48 -29.17 -20.03
N GLN A 207 18.37 -28.54 -20.79
CA GLN A 207 19.73 -29.06 -21.01
C GLN A 207 20.55 -29.09 -19.72
N LEU A 208 20.42 -28.08 -18.86
CA LEU A 208 21.08 -28.00 -17.55
C LEU A 208 20.52 -29.03 -16.58
N ASP A 209 19.21 -29.21 -16.57
CA ASP A 209 18.49 -30.12 -15.68
C ASP A 209 18.45 -31.57 -16.20
N ALA A 210 19.11 -31.84 -17.34
CA ALA A 210 19.12 -33.13 -18.03
C ALA A 210 17.70 -33.66 -18.36
N GLU A 211 16.77 -32.76 -18.63
CA GLU A 211 15.41 -33.06 -19.08
C GLU A 211 15.37 -33.27 -20.60
N PRO A 212 14.47 -34.12 -21.11
CA PRO A 212 14.28 -34.28 -22.54
C PRO A 212 13.80 -32.98 -23.19
N PHE A 213 14.27 -32.70 -24.41
CA PHE A 213 13.74 -31.62 -25.22
C PHE A 213 12.27 -31.89 -25.62
N PRO A 214 11.49 -30.82 -25.89
CA PRO A 214 10.11 -30.95 -26.31
C PRO A 214 9.99 -31.78 -27.60
N ASP A 215 8.98 -32.64 -27.65
CA ASP A 215 8.69 -33.46 -28.84
C ASP A 215 7.93 -32.62 -29.88
N ARG A 216 8.55 -32.46 -31.06
CA ARG A 216 7.99 -31.77 -32.26
C ARG A 216 7.33 -30.41 -31.97
N PRO A 217 8.04 -29.45 -31.36
CA PRO A 217 7.50 -28.11 -31.16
C PRO A 217 7.16 -27.42 -32.49
N THR A 218 6.11 -26.59 -32.49
CA THR A 218 5.67 -25.82 -33.66
C THR A 218 5.55 -24.33 -33.34
N LEU A 219 5.51 -23.48 -34.38
CA LEU A 219 5.25 -22.05 -34.23
C LEU A 219 3.87 -21.77 -33.60
N ALA A 220 2.86 -22.61 -33.83
CA ALA A 220 1.56 -22.51 -33.19
C ALA A 220 1.63 -22.66 -31.66
N ASP A 221 2.60 -23.43 -31.14
CA ASP A 221 2.80 -23.59 -29.70
C ASP A 221 3.35 -22.34 -29.03
N LEU A 222 4.02 -21.47 -29.78
CA LEU A 222 4.55 -20.20 -29.30
C LEU A 222 3.47 -19.12 -29.12
N GLY A 223 2.26 -19.32 -29.65
CA GLY A 223 1.18 -18.33 -29.60
C GLY A 223 -0.21 -18.94 -29.51
N ARG A 224 -0.45 -19.76 -28.49
CA ARG A 224 -1.76 -20.39 -28.25
C ARG A 224 -2.80 -19.35 -27.79
N PRO A 225 -4.08 -19.46 -28.16
CA PRO A 225 -5.10 -18.52 -27.69
C PRO A 225 -5.29 -18.61 -26.18
N CYS A 226 -5.45 -17.46 -25.52
CA CYS A 226 -5.78 -17.34 -24.11
C CYS A 226 -7.30 -17.46 -23.93
N ALA A 227 -7.75 -18.40 -23.11
CA ALA A 227 -9.18 -18.59 -22.83
C ALA A 227 -9.82 -17.43 -22.05
N VAL A 228 -9.02 -16.55 -21.44
CA VAL A 228 -9.51 -15.45 -20.59
C VAL A 228 -9.69 -14.17 -21.40
N CYS A 229 -8.62 -13.69 -22.05
CA CYS A 229 -8.66 -12.42 -22.77
C CYS A 229 -8.67 -12.58 -24.29
N GLY A 230 -8.58 -13.80 -24.85
CA GLY A 230 -8.52 -14.03 -26.30
C GLY A 230 -7.15 -13.83 -26.94
N GLY A 231 -6.22 -13.12 -26.29
CA GLY A 231 -4.88 -12.84 -26.82
C GLY A 231 -3.94 -14.06 -26.82
N TRP A 232 -2.66 -13.85 -27.07
CA TRP A 232 -1.70 -14.96 -27.13
C TRP A 232 -1.15 -15.38 -25.75
N ARG A 233 -0.83 -16.68 -25.65
CA ARG A 233 -0.04 -17.28 -24.58
C ARG A 233 1.34 -17.64 -25.10
N ASP A 234 2.37 -17.39 -24.29
CA ASP A 234 3.74 -17.80 -24.57
C ASP A 234 3.92 -19.32 -24.54
N TRP A 235 5.13 -19.78 -24.88
CA TRP A 235 5.53 -21.20 -24.83
C TRP A 235 5.17 -21.90 -23.49
N ARG A 236 5.29 -21.19 -22.36
CA ARG A 236 4.98 -21.71 -21.02
C ARG A 236 3.50 -21.53 -20.64
N GLY A 237 2.66 -21.10 -21.56
CA GLY A 237 1.22 -20.92 -21.37
C GLY A 237 0.82 -19.65 -20.63
N ARG A 238 1.73 -18.70 -20.44
CA ARG A 238 1.46 -17.42 -19.76
C ARG A 238 0.95 -16.39 -20.76
N CYS A 239 -0.07 -15.62 -20.37
CA CYS A 239 -0.61 -14.55 -21.20
C CYS A 239 -0.16 -13.19 -20.66
N GLN A 240 0.66 -12.47 -21.42
CA GLN A 240 1.19 -11.15 -21.03
C GLN A 240 0.09 -10.10 -20.92
N ALA A 241 -0.94 -10.15 -21.78
CA ALA A 241 -2.08 -9.23 -21.67
C ALA A 241 -2.87 -9.45 -20.37
N CYS A 242 -3.13 -10.70 -19.98
CA CYS A 242 -3.75 -11.00 -18.69
C CYS A 242 -2.86 -10.56 -17.51
N ALA A 243 -1.54 -10.78 -17.60
CA ALA A 243 -0.60 -10.33 -16.58
C ALA A 243 -0.63 -8.81 -16.41
N ARG A 244 -0.61 -8.04 -17.52
CA ARG A 244 -0.73 -6.58 -17.53
C ARG A 244 -2.06 -6.12 -16.93
N ARG A 245 -3.20 -6.67 -17.39
CA ARG A 245 -4.53 -6.34 -16.84
C ARG A 245 -4.62 -6.64 -15.34
N ASN A 246 -4.04 -7.74 -14.87
CA ASN A 246 -4.01 -8.07 -13.45
C ASN A 246 -3.11 -7.12 -12.64
N ALA A 247 -1.97 -6.72 -13.19
CA ALA A 247 -1.08 -5.74 -12.55
C ALA A 247 -1.76 -4.38 -12.43
N GLU A 248 -2.41 -3.91 -13.49
CA GLU A 248 -3.19 -2.66 -13.53
C GLU A 248 -4.36 -2.70 -12.55
N ARG A 249 -5.14 -3.79 -12.55
CA ARG A 249 -6.19 -4.02 -11.54
C ARG A 249 -5.63 -3.95 -10.11
N GLY A 250 -4.47 -4.58 -9.88
CA GLY A 250 -3.79 -4.54 -8.59
C GLY A 250 -3.36 -3.13 -8.18
N GLN A 251 -2.90 -2.32 -9.13
CA GLN A 251 -2.57 -0.91 -8.90
C GLN A 251 -3.81 -0.09 -8.54
N LEU A 252 -4.88 -0.20 -9.32
CA LEU A 252 -6.15 0.50 -9.07
C LEU A 252 -6.76 0.12 -7.72
N LYS A 253 -6.70 -1.17 -7.33
CA LYS A 253 -7.17 -1.60 -6.00
C LYS A 253 -6.36 -1.00 -4.86
N ARG A 254 -5.03 -0.99 -4.96
CA ARG A 254 -4.18 -0.33 -3.95
C ARG A 254 -4.46 1.16 -3.85
N GLU A 255 -4.72 1.80 -4.98
CA GLU A 255 -5.11 3.21 -5.02
C GLU A 255 -6.46 3.44 -4.31
N ALA A 256 -7.47 2.62 -4.61
CA ALA A 256 -8.77 2.68 -3.95
C ALA A 256 -8.66 2.45 -2.44
N ASP A 257 -7.89 1.45 -2.00
CA ASP A 257 -7.65 1.18 -0.58
C ASP A 257 -6.99 2.38 0.10
N ARG A 258 -5.97 2.98 -0.52
CA ARG A 258 -5.31 4.19 0.01
C ARG A 258 -6.28 5.35 0.17
N LEU A 259 -7.09 5.63 -0.86
CA LEU A 259 -8.07 6.73 -0.83
C LEU A 259 -9.18 6.48 0.20
N LEU A 260 -9.61 5.22 0.39
CA LEU A 260 -10.55 4.85 1.46
C LEU A 260 -9.97 5.10 2.84
N ASP A 261 -8.70 4.72 3.07
CA ASP A 261 -8.00 4.96 4.33
C ASP A 261 -7.81 6.46 4.60
N GLU A 262 -7.41 7.23 3.58
CA GLU A 262 -7.30 8.70 3.68
C GLU A 262 -8.66 9.33 4.02
N ARG A 263 -9.73 8.92 3.34
CA ARG A 263 -11.09 9.41 3.59
C ARG A 263 -11.57 9.06 5.00
N ALA A 264 -11.30 7.84 5.46
CA ALA A 264 -11.63 7.44 6.82
C ALA A 264 -10.86 8.26 7.86
N GLY A 265 -9.58 8.55 7.61
CA GLY A 265 -8.75 9.41 8.44
C GLY A 265 -9.30 10.83 8.57
N GLU A 266 -9.77 11.43 7.46
CA GLU A 266 -10.40 12.76 7.48
C GLU A 266 -11.72 12.77 8.28
N VAL A 267 -12.54 11.72 8.14
CA VAL A 267 -13.77 11.56 8.93
C VAL A 267 -13.46 11.43 10.42
N GLU A 268 -12.47 10.61 10.78
CA GLU A 268 -12.08 10.38 12.17
C GLU A 268 -11.51 11.66 12.80
N GLU A 269 -10.63 12.38 12.10
CA GLU A 269 -10.04 13.61 12.62
C GLU A 269 -11.10 14.68 12.83
N ARG A 270 -12.01 14.88 11.86
CA ARG A 270 -13.16 15.78 12.03
C ARG A 270 -13.97 15.42 13.27
N HIS A 271 -14.33 14.14 13.41
CA HIS A 271 -15.11 13.66 14.56
C HIS A 271 -14.37 13.92 15.89
N ARG A 272 -13.07 13.61 15.94
CA ARG A 272 -12.22 13.82 17.12
C ARG A 272 -12.19 15.29 17.54
N LEU A 273 -12.10 16.23 16.60
CA LEU A 273 -12.12 17.66 16.89
C LEU A 273 -13.46 18.09 17.49
N VAL A 274 -14.57 17.64 16.92
CA VAL A 274 -15.92 17.91 17.42
C VAL A 274 -16.12 17.33 18.83
N GLU A 275 -15.69 16.09 19.07
CA GLU A 275 -15.80 15.43 20.38
C GLU A 275 -14.96 16.10 21.47
N ARG A 276 -13.80 16.65 21.11
CA ARG A 276 -12.90 17.32 22.06
C ARG A 276 -13.35 18.73 22.41
N MET A 277 -14.12 19.40 21.54
CA MET A 277 -14.54 20.79 21.71
C MET A 277 -15.17 21.10 23.09
N PRO A 278 -16.11 20.31 23.65
CA PRO A 278 -16.68 20.59 24.98
C PRO A 278 -15.65 20.50 26.12
N ILE A 279 -14.62 19.66 25.97
CA ILE A 279 -13.52 19.55 26.94
C ILE A 279 -12.63 20.79 26.82
N ALA A 280 -12.30 21.21 25.61
CA ALA A 280 -11.51 22.42 25.36
C ALA A 280 -12.21 23.67 25.91
N ARG A 281 -13.52 23.83 25.70
CA ARG A 281 -14.32 24.93 26.26
C ARG A 281 -14.27 24.99 27.79
N ARG A 282 -14.39 23.83 28.47
CA ARG A 282 -14.26 23.77 29.94
C ARG A 282 -12.86 24.15 30.42
N ARG A 283 -11.82 23.62 29.77
CA ARG A 283 -10.43 23.96 30.09
C ARG A 283 -10.14 25.44 29.90
N LEU A 284 -10.70 26.06 28.86
CA LEU A 284 -10.57 27.50 28.62
C LEU A 284 -11.16 28.31 29.77
N ALA A 285 -12.40 28.00 30.19
CA ALA A 285 -13.04 28.68 31.31
C ALA A 285 -12.25 28.54 32.63
N ASP A 286 -11.68 27.36 32.90
CA ASP A 286 -10.83 27.13 34.08
C ASP A 286 -9.52 27.93 34.03
N ILE A 287 -8.95 28.13 32.83
CA ILE A 287 -7.74 28.93 32.61
C ILE A 287 -8.06 30.42 32.78
N GLU A 288 -9.17 30.90 32.23
CA GLU A 288 -9.63 32.29 32.38
C GLU A 288 -9.86 32.62 33.85
N THR A 289 -10.52 31.73 34.61
CA THR A 289 -10.66 31.88 36.06
C THR A 289 -9.32 31.98 36.80
N GLN A 290 -8.30 31.24 36.36
CA GLN A 290 -6.95 31.30 36.96
C GLN A 290 -6.20 32.59 36.60
N LEU A 291 -6.40 33.10 35.38
CA LEU A 291 -5.83 34.37 34.95
C LEU A 291 -6.45 35.53 35.74
N ASP A 292 -7.78 35.58 35.85
CA ASP A 292 -8.49 36.61 36.63
C ASP A 292 -8.06 36.64 38.10
N ALA A 293 -7.85 35.45 38.70
CA ALA A 293 -7.38 35.34 40.07
C ALA A 293 -5.94 35.88 40.25
N LEU A 294 -5.06 35.66 39.27
CA LEU A 294 -3.69 36.19 39.29
C LEU A 294 -3.64 37.69 39.03
N GLU A 295 -4.53 38.21 38.19
CA GLU A 295 -4.67 39.66 37.97
C GLU A 295 -5.21 40.36 39.22
N THR A 296 -6.23 39.80 39.86
CA THR A 296 -6.79 40.32 41.11
C THR A 296 -5.77 40.28 42.26
N ALA A 297 -4.90 39.25 42.31
CA ALA A 297 -3.84 39.16 43.31
C ALA A 297 -2.68 40.15 43.08
N ARG A 298 -2.59 40.74 41.87
CA ARG A 298 -1.58 41.75 41.50
C ARG A 298 -2.07 43.20 41.64
N ALA A 299 -3.38 43.42 41.67
CA ALA A 299 -4.03 44.72 41.85
C ALA A 299 -4.07 45.15 43.31
#